data_AF-A0A183HN04-F1
#
_entry.id   AF-A0A183HN04-F1
#
_cell.length_a   1.000
_cell.length_b   1.000
_cell.length_c   1.000
_cell.angle_alpha   90.00
_cell.angle_beta   90.00
_cell.angle_gamma   90.00
#
_symmetry.space_group_name_H-M   'P 1'
#
loop_
_entity.id
_entity.type
_entity.pdbx_description
1 polymer ?
#
loop_
_entity_poly.entity_id
_entity_poly.type
_entity_poly.pdbx_seq_one_letter_code
_entity_poly.pdbx_strand_id
1 'polypeptide(L)'
;MRGRMGGKLANAFSLITAYLLNMFWCICFAIVVILCFVYYIFTFLCSSISFNDSDCLDFSLFQPFIQQISTDSLKLCGGDVQQFCALSWSAFAWYLVGLISCLIIIKGLEHFMICSAANYAHISSGLKYLELRELLLSSDGDLVKADVRTSDYRMRSRVGNISSSDYGPLNAN
;
A
#
# COMPACT_ATOMS: atom_id res chain seq x y z
N MET A 1 -7.40 20.72 -13.95
CA MET A 1 -6.88 20.52 -12.57
C MET A 1 -7.64 19.45 -11.77
N ARG A 2 -8.99 19.38 -11.79
CA ARG A 2 -9.80 18.40 -11.00
C ARG A 2 -9.48 16.90 -11.22
N GLY A 3 -9.25 16.45 -12.46
CA GLY A 3 -8.96 15.02 -12.73
C GLY A 3 -7.62 14.52 -12.19
N ARG A 4 -6.62 15.40 -12.06
CA ARG A 4 -5.27 15.05 -11.55
C ARG A 4 -5.21 14.94 -10.03
N MET A 5 -6.06 15.69 -9.33
CA MET A 5 -6.17 15.62 -7.86
C MET A 5 -6.88 14.34 -7.40
N GLY A 6 -7.87 13.87 -8.18
CA GLY A 6 -8.53 12.58 -7.97
C GLY A 6 -7.58 11.38 -8.10
N GLY A 7 -6.62 11.43 -9.03
CA GLY A 7 -5.60 10.38 -9.18
C GLY A 7 -4.70 10.21 -7.96
N LYS A 8 -4.30 11.31 -7.29
CA LYS A 8 -3.49 11.24 -6.06
C LYS A 8 -4.27 10.64 -4.90
N LEU A 9 -5.54 11.05 -4.73
CA LEU A 9 -6.40 10.54 -3.66
C LEU A 9 -6.73 9.05 -3.87
N ALA A 10 -7.05 8.65 -5.11
CA ALA A 10 -7.33 7.26 -5.46
C ALA A 10 -6.11 6.35 -5.24
N ASN A 11 -4.92 6.80 -5.65
CA ASN A 11 -3.69 6.04 -5.45
C ASN A 11 -3.28 5.96 -3.97
N ALA A 12 -3.45 7.05 -3.21
CA ALA A 12 -3.21 7.03 -1.77
C ALA A 12 -4.18 6.09 -1.04
N PHE A 13 -5.47 6.13 -1.38
CA PHE A 13 -6.47 5.21 -0.85
C PHE A 13 -6.11 3.75 -1.16
N SER A 14 -5.73 3.47 -2.41
CA SER A 14 -5.33 2.12 -2.83
C SER A 14 -4.10 1.60 -2.07
N LEU A 15 -3.09 2.44 -1.83
CA LEU A 15 -1.93 2.08 -1.00
C LEU A 15 -2.32 1.74 0.44
N ILE A 16 -3.19 2.56 1.05
CA ILE A 16 -3.66 2.32 2.43
C ILE A 16 -4.46 1.01 2.49
N THR A 17 -5.38 0.78 1.56
CA THR A 17 -6.17 -0.45 1.50
C THR A 17 -5.28 -1.68 1.29
N ALA A 18 -4.32 -1.61 0.36
CA ALA A 18 -3.38 -2.71 0.11
C ALA A 18 -2.51 -3.03 1.34
N TYR A 19 -2.09 -2.02 2.10
CA TYR A 19 -1.32 -2.21 3.33
C TYR A 19 -2.13 -2.90 4.43
N LEU A 20 -3.38 -2.47 4.66
CA LEU A 20 -4.27 -3.11 5.63
C LEU A 20 -4.58 -4.56 5.24
N LEU A 21 -4.83 -4.80 3.95
CA LEU A 21 -5.07 -6.13 3.42
C LEU A 21 -3.82 -7.02 3.60
N ASN A 22 -2.62 -6.49 3.34
CA ASN A 22 -1.37 -7.22 3.55
C ASN A 22 -1.17 -7.62 5.03
N MET A 23 -1.43 -6.69 5.97
CA MET A 23 -1.37 -7.00 7.40
C MET A 23 -2.34 -8.11 7.80
N PHE A 24 -3.57 -8.07 7.28
CA PHE A 24 -4.55 -9.12 7.51
C PHE A 24 -4.10 -10.48 6.96
N TRP A 25 -3.59 -10.53 5.73
CA TRP A 25 -3.09 -11.76 5.13
C TRP A 25 -1.85 -12.33 5.84
N CYS A 26 -1.00 -11.49 6.43
CA CYS A 26 0.10 -11.95 7.28
C CYS A 26 -0.42 -12.71 8.52
N ILE A 27 -1.51 -12.25 9.13
CA ILE A 27 -2.15 -12.95 10.25
C ILE A 27 -2.72 -14.30 9.78
N CYS A 28 -3.43 -14.32 8.65
CA CYS A 28 -3.93 -15.56 8.06
C CYS A 28 -2.80 -16.55 7.75
N PHE A 29 -1.69 -16.07 7.17
CA PHE A 29 -0.52 -16.88 6.90
C PHE A 29 0.08 -17.48 8.18
N ALA A 30 0.20 -16.71 9.25
CA ALA A 30 0.67 -17.21 10.54
C ALA A 30 -0.24 -18.32 11.08
N ILE A 31 -1.57 -18.16 10.99
CA ILE A 31 -2.54 -19.18 11.40
C ILE A 31 -2.36 -20.45 10.56
N VAL A 32 -2.24 -20.33 9.23
CA VAL A 32 -2.04 -21.48 8.33
C VAL A 32 -0.75 -22.22 8.66
N VAL A 33 0.35 -21.51 8.94
CA VAL A 33 1.62 -22.13 9.35
C VAL A 33 1.47 -22.92 10.65
N ILE A 34 0.74 -22.40 11.64
CA ILE A 34 0.46 -23.13 12.89
C ILE A 34 -0.35 -24.40 12.60
N LEU A 35 -1.38 -24.33 11.75
CA LEU A 35 -2.18 -25.50 11.37
C LEU A 35 -1.33 -26.53 10.62
N CYS A 36 -0.41 -26.11 9.74
CA CYS A 36 0.54 -27.00 9.08
C CYS A 36 1.47 -27.70 10.08
N PHE A 37 1.92 -26.99 11.13
CA PHE A 37 2.74 -27.60 12.19
C PHE A 37 1.95 -28.66 12.96
N VAL A 38 0.70 -28.36 13.35
CA VAL A 38 -0.18 -29.34 14.00
C VAL A 38 -0.42 -30.56 13.12
N TYR A 39 -0.66 -30.35 11.82
CA TYR A 39 -0.78 -31.43 10.84
C TYR A 39 0.48 -32.31 10.77
N TYR A 40 1.67 -31.70 10.78
CA TYR A 40 2.93 -32.44 10.77
C TYR A 40 3.06 -33.35 12.00
N ILE A 41 2.73 -32.84 13.19
CA ILE A 41 2.71 -33.62 14.43
C ILE A 41 1.72 -34.79 14.29
N PHE A 42 0.48 -34.55 13.85
CA PHE A 42 -0.51 -35.63 13.68
C PHE A 42 -0.08 -36.69 12.67
N THR A 43 0.56 -36.29 11.58
CA THR A 43 1.07 -37.23 10.57
C THR A 43 2.19 -38.10 11.14
N PHE A 44 3.10 -37.49 11.91
CA PHE A 44 4.18 -38.21 12.59
C PHE A 44 3.63 -39.24 13.60
N LEU A 45 2.64 -38.83 14.41
CA LEU A 45 1.99 -39.75 15.35
C LEU A 45 1.28 -40.89 14.61
N CYS A 46 0.52 -40.61 13.56
CA CYS A 46 -0.14 -41.62 12.71
C CYS A 46 0.84 -42.61 12.06
N SER A 47 2.07 -42.18 11.75
CA SER A 47 3.11 -43.07 11.20
C SER A 47 3.78 -43.96 12.26
N SER A 48 3.67 -43.60 13.54
CA SER A 48 4.36 -44.26 14.65
C SER A 48 3.49 -45.27 15.41
N ILE A 49 2.19 -45.32 15.14
CA ILE A 49 1.21 -46.22 15.78
C ILE A 49 1.01 -47.49 14.93
N SER A 50 0.99 -48.65 15.59
CA SER A 50 0.43 -49.88 15.03
C SER A 50 -1.07 -49.92 15.35
N PHE A 51 -1.93 -50.16 14.36
CA PHE A 51 -3.40 -50.18 14.51
C PHE A 51 -3.92 -51.39 15.30
N ASN A 52 -3.38 -51.63 16.50
CA ASN A 52 -3.83 -52.66 17.44
C ASN A 52 -4.72 -52.01 18.51
N ASP A 53 -5.68 -52.77 19.07
CA ASP A 53 -6.63 -52.26 20.08
C ASP A 53 -5.96 -51.81 21.41
N SER A 54 -4.69 -52.14 21.63
CA SER A 54 -3.91 -51.71 22.80
C SER A 54 -3.25 -50.35 22.64
N ASP A 55 -3.04 -49.89 21.40
CA ASP A 55 -2.33 -48.64 21.12
C ASP A 55 -3.36 -47.54 20.85
N CYS A 56 -3.48 -46.64 21.81
CA CYS A 56 -4.43 -45.53 21.75
C CYS A 56 -3.71 -44.19 21.69
N LEU A 57 -4.23 -43.29 20.87
CA LEU A 57 -3.80 -41.91 20.79
C LEU A 57 -4.52 -41.10 21.87
N ASP A 58 -3.76 -40.59 22.84
CA ASP A 58 -4.28 -39.78 23.92
C ASP A 58 -4.06 -38.29 23.63
N PHE A 59 -5.17 -37.57 23.40
CA PHE A 59 -5.18 -36.14 23.14
C PHE A 59 -5.51 -35.32 24.39
N SER A 60 -5.37 -35.86 25.61
CA SER A 60 -5.59 -35.10 26.85
C SER A 60 -4.76 -33.81 26.93
N LEU A 61 -3.67 -33.68 26.17
CA LEU A 61 -2.90 -32.43 26.04
C LEU A 61 -3.70 -31.27 25.43
N PHE A 62 -4.72 -31.57 24.60
CA PHE A 62 -5.62 -30.59 24.00
C PHE A 62 -6.90 -30.39 24.81
N GLN A 63 -7.06 -31.09 25.93
CA GLN A 63 -8.21 -30.99 26.82
C GLN A 63 -8.55 -29.54 27.25
N PRO A 64 -7.60 -28.66 27.62
CA PRO A 64 -7.96 -27.27 27.97
C PRO A 64 -8.56 -26.47 26.80
N PHE A 65 -8.29 -26.88 25.55
CA PHE A 65 -8.87 -26.24 24.35
C PHE A 65 -10.20 -26.88 23.93
N ILE A 66 -10.39 -28.19 24.20
CA ILE A 66 -11.56 -28.97 23.75
C ILE A 66 -12.64 -29.09 24.83
N GLN A 67 -12.34 -28.74 26.09
CA GLN A 67 -13.28 -28.79 27.21
C GLN A 67 -14.59 -28.01 26.98
N GLN A 68 -14.58 -26.98 26.12
CA GLN A 68 -15.81 -26.27 25.73
C GLN A 68 -16.69 -27.02 24.73
N ILE A 69 -16.16 -28.02 24.03
CA ILE A 69 -16.80 -28.66 22.86
C ILE A 69 -17.22 -30.10 23.19
N SER A 70 -16.43 -30.84 23.98
CA SER A 70 -16.76 -32.22 24.39
C SER A 70 -16.24 -32.54 25.79
N THR A 71 -17.04 -33.28 26.55
CA THR A 71 -16.72 -33.78 27.91
C THR A 71 -16.14 -35.20 27.91
N ASP A 72 -16.11 -35.87 26.77
CA ASP A 72 -15.64 -37.25 26.65
C ASP A 72 -14.11 -37.36 26.66
N SER A 73 -13.61 -38.51 27.13
CA SER A 73 -12.18 -38.83 27.13
C SER A 73 -11.63 -38.71 25.72
N LEU A 74 -10.67 -37.81 25.50
CA LEU A 74 -10.04 -37.50 24.21
C LEU A 74 -9.03 -38.59 23.79
N LYS A 75 -9.41 -39.86 23.95
CA LYS A 75 -8.60 -41.03 23.69
C LYS A 75 -9.21 -41.81 22.53
N LEU A 76 -8.50 -41.87 21.41
CA LEU A 76 -8.92 -42.62 20.22
C LEU A 76 -8.15 -43.94 20.16
N CYS A 77 -8.86 -45.05 19.96
CA CYS A 77 -8.29 -46.40 19.87
C CYS A 77 -8.83 -47.13 18.63
N GLY A 78 -8.08 -48.11 18.10
CA GLY A 78 -8.55 -49.05 17.07
C GLY A 78 -9.08 -48.39 15.78
N GLY A 79 -10.36 -48.59 15.46
CA GLY A 79 -10.98 -48.09 14.23
C GLY A 79 -11.08 -46.56 14.14
N ASP A 80 -11.26 -45.87 15.27
CA ASP A 80 -11.44 -44.42 15.30
C ASP A 80 -10.14 -43.69 14.92
N VAL A 81 -8.99 -44.21 15.34
CA VAL A 81 -7.69 -43.64 14.97
C VAL A 81 -7.37 -43.83 13.49
N GLN A 82 -7.76 -44.97 12.91
CA GLN A 82 -7.61 -45.21 11.47
C GLN A 82 -8.43 -44.22 10.65
N GLN A 83 -9.68 -43.94 11.06
CA GLN A 83 -10.52 -42.94 10.40
C GLN A 83 -9.92 -41.53 10.53
N PHE A 84 -9.40 -41.18 11.70
CA PHE A 84 -8.77 -39.88 11.95
C PHE A 84 -7.52 -39.67 11.09
N CYS A 85 -6.65 -40.68 11.00
CA CYS A 85 -5.44 -40.64 10.17
C CYS A 85 -5.78 -40.55 8.67
N ALA A 86 -6.81 -41.28 8.20
CA ALA A 86 -7.28 -41.19 6.82
C ALA A 86 -7.82 -39.78 6.49
N LEU A 87 -8.58 -39.19 7.41
CA LEU A 87 -9.15 -37.85 7.25
C LEU A 87 -8.06 -36.77 7.29
N SER A 88 -7.09 -36.89 8.18
CA SER A 88 -5.91 -36.02 8.24
C SER A 88 -5.15 -36.02 6.91
N TRP A 89 -4.94 -37.18 6.29
CA TRP A 89 -4.28 -37.29 4.99
C TRP A 89 -5.02 -36.51 3.89
N SER A 90 -6.36 -36.58 3.87
CA SER A 90 -7.17 -35.83 2.90
C SER A 90 -7.10 -34.30 3.09
N ALA A 91 -6.85 -33.83 4.32
CA ALA A 91 -6.77 -32.41 4.64
C ALA A 91 -5.47 -31.74 4.15
N PHE A 92 -4.42 -32.52 3.87
CA PHE A 92 -3.10 -32.04 3.45
C PHE A 92 -3.16 -31.10 2.23
N ALA A 93 -3.94 -31.47 1.21
CA ALA A 93 -4.04 -30.70 -0.02
C ALA A 93 -4.54 -29.27 0.25
N TRP A 94 -5.49 -29.11 1.17
CA TRP A 94 -6.06 -27.81 1.52
C TRP A 94 -5.06 -26.92 2.26
N TYR A 95 -4.23 -27.50 3.14
CA TYR A 95 -3.17 -26.75 3.82
C TYR A 95 -2.09 -26.27 2.84
N LEU A 96 -1.68 -27.13 1.90
CA LEU A 96 -0.71 -26.76 0.87
C LEU A 96 -1.24 -25.64 -0.04
N VAL A 97 -2.48 -25.78 -0.51
CA VAL A 97 -3.15 -24.75 -1.32
C VAL A 97 -3.27 -23.45 -0.53
N GLY A 98 -3.66 -23.50 0.74
CA GLY A 98 -3.75 -22.33 1.61
C GLY A 98 -2.41 -21.62 1.80
N LEU A 99 -1.33 -22.37 2.03
CA LEU A 99 0.02 -21.84 2.22
C LEU A 99 0.54 -21.15 0.94
N ILE A 100 0.44 -21.82 -0.20
CA ILE A 100 0.85 -21.26 -1.50
C ILE A 100 0.01 -20.01 -1.84
N SER A 101 -1.30 -20.06 -1.59
CA SER A 101 -2.20 -18.93 -1.85
C SER A 101 -1.84 -17.71 -1.02
N CYS A 102 -1.58 -17.89 0.29
CA CYS A 102 -1.16 -16.79 1.15
C CYS A 102 0.16 -16.17 0.70
N LEU A 103 1.14 -16.99 0.29
CA LEU A 103 2.42 -16.49 -0.23
C LEU A 103 2.25 -15.67 -1.50
N ILE A 104 1.43 -16.15 -2.45
CA ILE A 104 1.15 -15.43 -3.70
C ILE A 104 0.46 -14.10 -3.41
N ILE A 105 -0.52 -14.08 -2.50
CA ILE A 105 -1.25 -12.87 -2.14
C ILE A 105 -0.34 -11.85 -1.47
N ILE A 106 0.45 -12.25 -0.48
CA ILE A 106 1.40 -11.36 0.22
C ILE A 106 2.41 -10.78 -0.77
N LYS A 107 3.04 -11.63 -1.59
CA LYS A 107 4.00 -11.16 -2.60
C LYS A 107 3.37 -10.29 -3.67
N GLY A 108 2.15 -10.61 -4.09
CA GLY A 108 1.37 -9.79 -5.01
C GLY A 108 1.06 -8.41 -4.44
N LEU A 109 0.66 -8.34 -3.17
CA LEU A 109 0.35 -7.08 -2.48
C LEU A 109 1.62 -6.23 -2.26
N GLU A 110 2.74 -6.83 -1.89
CA GLU A 110 4.04 -6.14 -1.81
C GLU A 110 4.42 -5.51 -3.16
N HIS A 111 4.34 -6.29 -4.24
CA HIS A 111 4.65 -5.79 -5.58
C HIS A 111 3.68 -4.68 -6.01
N PHE A 112 2.39 -4.84 -5.72
CA PHE A 112 1.38 -3.83 -5.96
C PHE A 112 1.66 -2.51 -5.21
N MET A 113 2.09 -2.59 -3.95
CA MET A 113 2.48 -1.41 -3.16
C MET A 113 3.71 -0.70 -3.76
N ILE A 114 4.72 -1.45 -4.21
CA ILE A 114 5.92 -0.90 -4.84
C ILE A 114 5.55 -0.15 -6.12
N CYS A 115 4.76 -0.77 -7.00
CA CYS A 115 4.32 -0.13 -8.25
C CYS A 115 3.45 1.11 -7.98
N SER A 116 2.54 1.03 -7.01
CA SER A 116 1.67 2.15 -6.64
C SER A 116 2.45 3.31 -6.00
N ALA A 117 3.52 3.02 -5.25
CA ALA A 117 4.40 4.02 -4.68
C ALA A 117 5.25 4.72 -5.76
N ALA A 118 5.78 3.97 -6.72
CA ALA A 118 6.51 4.54 -7.86
C ALA A 118 5.61 5.45 -8.70
N ASN A 119 4.37 5.00 -8.97
CA ASN A 119 3.38 5.80 -9.68
C ASN A 119 2.99 7.07 -8.89
N TYR A 120 2.82 6.96 -7.57
CA TYR A 120 2.56 8.10 -6.69
C TYR A 120 3.67 9.15 -6.79
N ALA A 121 4.93 8.72 -6.70
CA ALA A 121 6.10 9.60 -6.75
C ALA A 121 6.20 10.32 -8.10
N HIS A 122 5.97 9.61 -9.21
CA HIS A 122 6.00 10.21 -10.55
C HIS A 122 4.92 11.30 -10.72
N ILE A 123 3.67 11.02 -10.33
CA ILE A 123 2.58 12.01 -10.40
C ILE A 123 2.85 13.20 -9.48
N SER A 124 3.40 12.95 -8.29
CA SER A 124 3.74 14.01 -7.32
C SER A 124 4.82 14.94 -7.85
N SER A 125 5.90 14.37 -8.40
CA SER A 125 7.01 15.14 -8.98
C SER A 125 6.56 15.94 -10.21
N GLY A 126 5.80 15.33 -11.13
CA GLY A 126 5.26 16.02 -12.31
C GLY A 126 4.37 17.21 -11.97
N LEU A 127 3.65 17.17 -10.84
CA LEU A 127 2.87 18.30 -10.36
C LEU A 127 3.76 19.43 -9.84
N LYS A 128 4.81 19.13 -9.06
CA LYS A 128 5.76 20.14 -8.59
C LYS A 128 6.41 20.88 -9.76
N TYR A 129 6.81 20.18 -10.83
CA TYR A 129 7.33 20.83 -12.03
C TYR A 129 6.32 21.76 -12.70
N LEU A 130 5.05 21.39 -12.71
CA LEU A 130 3.99 22.20 -13.30
C LEU A 130 3.70 23.44 -12.45
N GLU A 131 3.69 23.30 -11.13
CA GLU A 131 3.55 24.39 -10.17
C GLU A 131 4.72 25.38 -10.27
N LEU A 132 5.97 24.89 -10.32
CA LEU A 132 7.14 25.74 -10.58
C LEU A 132 7.05 26.47 -11.93
N ARG A 133 6.58 25.79 -12.99
CA ARG A 133 6.42 26.41 -14.31
C ARG A 133 5.35 27.50 -14.32
N GLU A 134 4.24 27.31 -13.62
CA GLU A 134 3.21 28.33 -13.46
C GLU A 134 3.76 29.56 -12.69
N LEU A 135 4.53 29.34 -11.61
CA LEU A 135 5.17 30.42 -10.85
C LEU A 135 6.18 31.22 -11.68
N LEU A 136 6.99 30.55 -12.52
CA LEU A 136 7.93 31.23 -13.42
C LEU A 136 7.21 32.06 -14.48
N LEU A 137 6.15 31.51 -15.10
CA LEU A 137 5.37 32.25 -16.09
C LEU A 137 4.64 33.45 -15.49
N SER A 138 4.13 33.35 -14.25
CA SER A 138 3.57 34.51 -13.55
C SER A 138 4.63 35.55 -13.21
N SER A 139 5.82 35.11 -12.76
CA SER A 139 6.92 36.01 -12.44
C SER A 139 7.45 36.76 -13.66
N ASP A 140 7.53 36.09 -14.81
CA ASP A 140 7.96 36.71 -16.07
C ASP A 140 6.90 37.71 -16.57
N GLY A 141 5.61 37.37 -16.39
CA GLY A 141 4.51 38.29 -16.64
C GLY A 141 4.56 39.55 -15.76
N ASP A 142 4.93 39.41 -14.48
CA ASP A 142 5.13 40.54 -13.57
C ASP A 142 6.39 41.36 -13.90
N LEU A 143 7.46 40.71 -14.38
CA LEU A 143 8.69 41.36 -14.80
C LEU A 143 8.49 42.18 -16.09
N VAL A 144 7.75 41.63 -17.06
CA VAL A 144 7.31 42.36 -18.27
C VAL A 144 6.38 43.51 -17.91
N LYS A 145 5.45 43.32 -16.96
CA LYS A 145 4.54 44.37 -16.50
C LYS A 145 5.26 45.49 -15.75
N ALA A 146 6.30 45.15 -15.00
CA ALA A 146 7.19 46.11 -14.35
C ALA A 146 8.02 46.89 -15.38
N ASP A 147 8.57 46.23 -16.41
CA ASP A 147 9.34 46.88 -17.46
C ASP A 147 8.48 47.83 -18.31
N VAL A 148 7.27 47.40 -18.71
CA VAL A 148 6.30 48.24 -19.41
C VAL A 148 5.91 49.46 -18.57
N ARG A 149 5.64 49.27 -17.27
CA ARG A 149 5.31 50.39 -16.38
C ARG A 149 6.50 51.37 -16.26
N THR A 150 7.72 50.85 -16.20
CA THR A 150 8.95 51.67 -16.12
C THR A 150 9.22 52.42 -17.43
N SER A 151 8.95 51.80 -18.58
CA SER A 151 9.04 52.43 -19.90
C SER A 151 7.98 53.53 -20.09
N ASP A 152 6.75 53.31 -19.60
CA ASP A 152 5.66 54.30 -19.60
C ASP A 152 6.02 55.54 -18.76
N TYR A 153 6.60 55.35 -17.57
CA TYR A 153 7.15 56.46 -16.77
C TYR A 153 8.28 57.21 -17.49
N ARG A 154 9.18 56.49 -18.17
CA ARG A 154 10.30 57.10 -18.91
C ARG A 154 9.84 57.90 -20.12
N MET A 155 8.78 57.46 -20.80
CA MET A 155 8.13 58.20 -21.90
C MET A 155 7.45 59.47 -21.37
N ARG A 156 6.72 59.38 -20.27
CA ARG A 156 6.03 60.53 -19.65
C ARG A 156 7.00 61.59 -19.10
N SER A 157 8.13 61.16 -18.56
CA SER A 157 9.22 62.06 -18.12
C SER A 157 9.91 62.75 -19.32
N ARG A 158 10.09 62.06 -20.45
CA ARG A 158 10.64 62.68 -21.68
C ARG A 158 9.72 63.74 -22.26
N VAL A 159 8.41 63.54 -22.24
CA VAL A 159 7.42 64.54 -22.67
C VAL A 159 7.41 65.75 -21.73
N GLY A 160 7.66 65.56 -20.43
CA GLY A 160 7.80 66.66 -19.47
C GLY A 160 9.04 67.54 -19.68
N ASN A 161 10.11 67.02 -20.30
CA ASN A 161 11.36 67.76 -20.53
C ASN A 161 11.41 68.53 -21.87
N ILE A 162 10.40 68.42 -22.73
CA ILE A 162 10.35 69.15 -24.02
C ILE A 162 9.73 70.56 -23.85
N SER A 163 9.26 70.94 -22.66
CA SER A 163 8.63 72.24 -22.41
C SER A 163 9.52 73.28 -21.72
N SER A 164 10.86 73.23 -21.87
CA SER A 164 11.73 74.23 -21.25
C SER A 164 13.04 74.48 -22.02
N SER A 165 12.95 75.04 -23.23
CA SER A 165 14.01 75.85 -23.86
C SER A 165 13.51 76.42 -25.19
N ASP A 166 12.66 77.45 -25.14
CA ASP A 166 12.60 78.41 -26.25
C ASP A 166 11.98 79.74 -25.79
N TYR A 167 12.76 80.57 -25.12
CA TYR A 167 12.55 82.02 -25.04
C TYR A 167 13.92 82.70 -24.93
N GLY A 168 14.51 83.02 -26.08
CA GLY A 168 15.58 84.01 -26.20
C GLY A 168 15.00 85.40 -26.54
N PRO A 169 15.56 86.51 -26.04
CA PRO A 169 14.93 87.82 -26.11
C PRO A 169 14.94 88.44 -27.51
N LEU A 170 13.81 89.02 -27.90
CA LEU A 170 13.64 89.93 -29.04
C LEU A 170 14.49 91.19 -28.84
N ASN A 171 15.44 91.44 -29.75
CA ASN A 171 16.20 92.68 -29.80
C ASN A 171 15.62 93.56 -30.92
N ALA A 172 15.20 94.77 -30.56
CA ALA A 172 14.68 95.78 -31.46
C ALA A 172 15.82 96.60 -32.06
N ASN A 173 15.82 96.74 -33.39
CA ASN A 173 16.24 97.93 -34.14
C ASN A 173 15.82 97.77 -35.61
#